data_AF-A0A921HTC5-F1
#
_entry.id   AF-A0A921HTC5-F1
#
_cell.length_a   1.000
_cell.length_b   1.000
_cell.length_c   1.000
_cell.angle_alpha   90.00
_cell.angle_beta   90.00
_cell.angle_gamma   90.00
#
_symmetry.space_group_name_H-M   'P 1'
#
loop_
_entity.id
_entity.type
_entity.pdbx_description
1 polymer ?
#
loop_
_entity_poly.entity_id
_entity_poly.type
_entity_poly.pdbx_seq_one_letter_code
_entity_poly.pdbx_strand_id
1 'polypeptide(L)'
;MGLKRKMLYATILASSCLLSTTVVKADQVDANQGQNISQNVTNQPNSSENKPVNNALDQTETPDTTTPKEAPTVQDSNQDQSQSSNQSNVQNNVQTTQANSQIASDKPIDGVYTVNNNGFIPLYYMDGSLETNRALAANSAWYTDTYHTLDNGNSYYRVATNEYASVHDGTFKSYVQPYSGDATVVYQAGSSIHSFKGYGNRAVYEGNDLSTGTSWKVINHANIGGKEWYQIGSDTWVPQDYVVINNGNYENAAWISGVPLIAQRPELPNGCEITAVTMMLQYAGANVDKMQMAREMPRSSDPNYGYIGQPWDGTGITIFPPALMRLVEKYAGTAKNLTGQNFDAIKYQINIGHPVVTWNTLYGFPYHALVVTGYDSNKVYYNDCWTGQTLQMGITQFINNWNTQNRRAISY
;
A
#
# COMPACT_ATOMS: atom_id res chain seq x y z
N MET A 1 -9.76 56.86 7.54
CA MET A 1 -9.16 55.53 7.26
C MET A 1 -8.13 55.30 8.37
N GLY A 2 -8.02 54.16 9.08
CA GLY A 2 -8.36 52.77 8.77
C GLY A 2 -7.03 51.99 8.67
N LEU A 3 -6.78 50.84 9.32
CA LEU A 3 -7.62 49.93 10.12
C LEU A 3 -7.01 49.65 11.52
N LYS A 4 -7.82 49.15 12.46
CA LYS A 4 -7.32 48.49 13.68
C LYS A 4 -6.88 47.06 13.35
N ARG A 5 -5.64 46.66 13.68
CA ARG A 5 -5.25 45.24 13.71
C ARG A 5 -5.65 44.62 15.06
N LYS A 6 -6.53 43.62 15.04
CA LYS A 6 -6.68 42.68 16.15
C LYS A 6 -5.62 41.58 16.00
N MET A 7 -4.89 41.23 17.06
CA MET A 7 -4.28 39.91 17.11
C MET A 7 -5.37 38.89 17.48
N LEU A 8 -5.50 37.83 16.68
CA LEU A 8 -6.07 36.58 17.14
C LEU A 8 -4.91 35.72 17.63
N TYR A 9 -4.95 35.29 18.89
CA TYR A 9 -4.19 34.12 19.31
C TYR A 9 -4.89 32.90 18.73
N ALA A 10 -4.31 32.30 17.70
CA ALA A 10 -4.71 30.96 17.27
C ALA A 10 -4.26 29.96 18.34
N THR A 11 -5.20 29.31 19.01
CA THR A 11 -4.90 28.22 19.93
C THR A 11 -4.20 27.09 19.18
N ILE A 12 -3.09 26.59 19.71
CA ILE A 12 -2.37 25.46 19.10
C ILE A 12 -3.17 24.19 19.36
N LEU A 13 -4.14 23.93 18.48
CA LEU A 13 -4.57 22.57 18.19
C LEU A 13 -3.39 21.90 17.48
N ALA A 14 -2.65 21.07 18.22
CA ALA A 14 -1.65 20.15 17.67
C ALA A 14 -2.35 19.01 16.92
N SER A 15 -3.14 19.36 15.90
CA SER A 15 -3.60 18.42 14.89
C SER A 15 -2.35 17.94 14.15
N SER A 16 -2.05 16.66 14.28
CA SER A 16 -0.97 15.98 13.55
C SER A 16 -1.36 15.84 12.08
N CYS A 17 -1.40 16.97 11.37
CA CYS A 17 -1.47 17.03 9.93
C CYS A 17 -0.21 16.37 9.38
N LEU A 18 -0.34 15.09 9.04
CA LEU A 18 0.64 14.36 8.23
C LEU A 18 0.82 15.16 6.94
N LEU A 19 1.95 15.88 6.86
CA LEU A 19 2.45 16.44 5.61
C LEU A 19 2.90 15.26 4.74
N SER A 20 1.94 14.63 4.08
CA SER A 20 2.19 13.63 3.05
C SER A 20 2.87 14.33 1.87
N THR A 21 4.20 14.39 1.90
CA THR A 21 5.00 14.78 0.74
C THR A 21 4.62 13.84 -0.40
N THR A 22 3.98 14.39 -1.42
CA THR A 22 3.53 13.62 -2.57
C THR A 22 4.75 13.14 -3.33
N VAL A 23 5.16 11.89 -3.08
CA VAL A 23 6.29 11.27 -3.78
C VAL A 23 5.95 11.20 -5.26
N VAL A 24 6.69 11.96 -6.07
CA VAL A 24 6.55 11.93 -7.51
C VAL A 24 7.10 10.59 -8.00
N LYS A 25 6.32 9.86 -8.79
CA LYS A 25 6.77 8.61 -9.40
C LYS A 25 7.67 8.94 -10.57
N ALA A 26 8.82 8.26 -10.66
CA ALA A 26 9.55 8.16 -11.91
C ALA A 26 8.67 7.49 -12.97
N ASP A 27 8.81 7.92 -14.23
CA ASP A 27 8.19 7.28 -15.38
C ASP A 27 8.44 5.76 -15.33
N GLN A 28 7.39 4.98 -15.54
CA GLN A 28 7.54 3.53 -15.62
C GLN A 28 8.07 3.16 -17.01
N VAL A 29 9.34 2.74 -17.08
CA VAL A 29 9.83 1.97 -18.24
C VAL A 29 9.15 0.61 -18.22
N ASP A 30 8.14 0.45 -19.07
CA ASP A 30 7.38 -0.79 -19.24
C ASP A 30 8.31 -1.94 -19.70
N ALA A 31 8.72 -2.78 -18.75
CA ALA A 31 9.52 -3.97 -19.00
C ALA A 31 8.81 -5.05 -19.86
N ASN A 32 7.53 -4.82 -20.22
CA ASN A 32 6.65 -5.73 -20.94
C ASN A 32 6.23 -5.22 -22.34
N GLN A 33 6.98 -4.30 -22.97
CA GLN A 33 6.89 -4.06 -24.42
C GLN A 33 7.52 -5.21 -25.22
N GLY A 34 6.94 -6.42 -25.10
CA GLY A 34 7.48 -7.66 -25.68
C GLY A 34 6.42 -8.73 -25.89
N GLN A 35 6.01 -8.91 -27.16
CA GLN A 35 5.08 -9.94 -27.67
C GLN A 35 3.62 -9.89 -27.19
N ASN A 36 2.79 -9.22 -27.98
CA ASN A 36 1.38 -9.63 -28.14
C ASN A 36 1.32 -11.01 -28.81
N ILE A 37 0.74 -12.01 -28.13
CA ILE A 37 0.17 -13.21 -28.77
C ILE A 37 -1.24 -13.43 -28.21
N SER A 38 -2.18 -13.77 -29.09
CA SER A 38 -3.61 -13.83 -28.77
C SER A 38 -3.93 -14.79 -27.62
N GLN A 39 -4.91 -14.40 -26.79
CA GLN A 39 -5.67 -15.36 -26.00
C GLN A 39 -6.27 -16.42 -26.93
N ASN A 40 -6.13 -17.70 -26.58
CA ASN A 40 -6.79 -18.80 -27.27
C ASN A 40 -7.38 -19.76 -26.23
N VAL A 41 -8.68 -19.60 -25.97
CA VAL A 41 -9.43 -20.48 -25.06
C VAL A 41 -9.48 -21.88 -25.67
N THR A 42 -8.88 -22.86 -25.00
CA THR A 42 -8.90 -24.26 -25.44
C THR A 42 -9.39 -25.15 -24.30
N ASN A 43 -10.69 -25.42 -24.29
CA ASN A 43 -11.27 -26.41 -23.36
C ASN A 43 -10.78 -27.82 -23.73
N GLN A 44 -10.44 -28.64 -22.72
CA GLN A 44 -10.24 -30.07 -22.95
C GLN A 44 -11.58 -30.80 -23.18
N PRO A 45 -11.56 -31.95 -23.87
CA PRO A 45 -12.70 -32.41 -24.67
C PRO A 45 -13.73 -33.22 -23.86
N ASN A 46 -14.94 -33.28 -24.40
CA ASN A 46 -15.90 -34.34 -24.10
C ASN A 46 -16.41 -34.93 -25.43
N SER A 47 -16.68 -36.24 -25.47
CA SER A 47 -16.77 -37.01 -26.73
C SER A 47 -18.19 -37.40 -27.14
N SER A 48 -18.58 -37.18 -28.41
CA SER A 48 -19.31 -38.17 -29.24
C SER A 48 -19.56 -37.73 -30.70
N GLU A 49 -19.18 -38.63 -31.62
CA GLU A 49 -19.83 -39.03 -32.89
C GLU A 49 -20.29 -38.05 -34.04
N ASN A 50 -19.78 -38.39 -35.23
CA ASN A 50 -20.47 -38.52 -36.54
C ASN A 50 -20.89 -37.32 -37.44
N LYS A 51 -19.91 -36.86 -38.25
CA LYS A 51 -19.90 -36.91 -39.75
C LYS A 51 -20.81 -35.94 -40.60
N PRO A 52 -20.60 -35.78 -41.94
CA PRO A 52 -20.35 -34.44 -42.54
C PRO A 52 -21.10 -34.09 -43.86
N VAL A 53 -20.94 -32.86 -44.40
CA VAL A 53 -21.03 -32.54 -45.86
C VAL A 53 -20.17 -31.30 -46.28
N ASN A 54 -19.11 -31.56 -47.06
CA ASN A 54 -18.53 -30.93 -48.29
C ASN A 54 -18.55 -29.43 -48.71
N ASN A 55 -17.49 -29.10 -49.50
CA ASN A 55 -17.26 -28.07 -50.57
C ASN A 55 -16.92 -26.61 -50.17
N ALA A 56 -15.88 -25.89 -50.68
CA ALA A 56 -15.16 -25.77 -52.00
C ALA A 56 -15.74 -24.63 -52.91
N LEU A 57 -15.01 -23.85 -53.73
CA LEU A 57 -13.56 -23.64 -54.06
C LEU A 57 -13.37 -22.24 -54.78
N ASP A 58 -12.24 -21.99 -55.48
CA ASP A 58 -11.86 -20.83 -56.35
C ASP A 58 -11.41 -19.50 -55.66
N GLN A 59 -10.41 -18.68 -56.10
CA GLN A 59 -9.60 -18.45 -57.34
C GLN A 59 -10.28 -17.69 -58.52
N THR A 60 -9.61 -16.88 -59.37
CA THR A 60 -8.28 -16.20 -59.35
C THR A 60 -8.48 -14.66 -59.15
N GLU A 61 -7.95 -13.61 -59.80
CA GLU A 61 -6.93 -13.30 -60.87
C GLU A 61 -6.34 -11.87 -60.62
N THR A 62 -5.60 -11.25 -61.57
CA THR A 62 -4.93 -9.93 -61.42
C THR A 62 -5.09 -8.95 -62.64
N PRO A 63 -4.08 -8.23 -63.21
CA PRO A 63 -4.05 -6.75 -63.15
C PRO A 63 -3.89 -6.03 -64.52
N ASP A 64 -3.80 -4.69 -64.55
CA ASP A 64 -3.03 -3.97 -65.59
C ASP A 64 -2.52 -2.55 -65.19
N THR A 65 -1.91 -1.82 -66.15
CA THR A 65 -0.78 -0.89 -65.98
C THR A 65 -0.84 0.30 -66.96
N THR A 66 -0.27 1.48 -66.65
CA THR A 66 0.41 2.39 -67.63
C THR A 66 1.09 3.63 -67.00
N THR A 67 1.90 4.35 -67.79
CA THR A 67 2.77 5.53 -67.49
C THR A 67 3.05 6.27 -68.84
N PRO A 68 3.93 7.29 -69.04
CA PRO A 68 4.68 8.23 -68.16
C PRO A 68 4.67 9.72 -68.71
N LYS A 69 5.76 10.48 -68.46
CA LYS A 69 6.21 11.78 -69.07
C LYS A 69 5.58 13.09 -68.54
N GLU A 70 6.26 14.26 -68.52
CA GLU A 70 7.64 14.64 -68.97
C GLU A 70 8.25 15.81 -68.14
N ALA A 71 9.56 16.07 -68.31
CA ALA A 71 10.30 17.27 -67.85
C ALA A 71 11.26 17.72 -68.98
N PRO A 72 11.86 18.93 -68.96
CA PRO A 72 13.35 18.96 -68.97
C PRO A 72 14.08 20.26 -68.46
N THR A 73 15.29 20.09 -67.86
CA THR A 73 16.57 20.87 -68.11
C THR A 73 16.68 22.40 -67.80
N VAL A 74 17.85 23.07 -67.60
CA VAL A 74 19.31 22.74 -67.54
C VAL A 74 20.18 23.88 -66.89
N GLN A 75 21.27 23.53 -66.18
CA GLN A 75 22.59 24.23 -65.92
C GLN A 75 22.63 25.75 -65.54
N ASP A 76 23.74 26.43 -65.18
CA ASP A 76 25.20 26.11 -65.24
C ASP A 76 26.05 26.71 -64.07
N SER A 77 27.37 26.91 -64.25
CA SER A 77 28.38 26.70 -63.19
C SER A 77 29.42 27.83 -62.93
N ASN A 78 29.96 27.83 -61.68
CA ASN A 78 31.36 28.11 -61.28
C ASN A 78 32.04 29.51 -61.25
N GLN A 79 32.88 29.65 -60.20
CA GLN A 79 34.19 30.35 -60.06
C GLN A 79 34.35 31.87 -59.73
N ASP A 80 34.66 32.12 -58.44
CA ASP A 80 35.96 32.60 -57.89
C ASP A 80 36.33 34.13 -57.78
N GLN A 81 37.25 34.40 -56.82
CA GLN A 81 38.09 35.58 -56.53
C GLN A 81 37.53 36.83 -55.80
N SER A 82 37.55 36.74 -54.47
CA SER A 82 38.20 37.65 -53.49
C SER A 82 38.37 39.17 -53.77
N GLN A 83 37.89 39.98 -52.81
CA GLN A 83 38.76 40.95 -52.09
C GLN A 83 38.23 41.28 -50.69
N SER A 84 39.01 42.02 -49.89
CA SER A 84 38.85 42.14 -48.41
C SER A 84 38.68 43.58 -47.93
N SER A 85 37.88 43.78 -46.87
CA SER A 85 38.03 44.95 -45.98
C SER A 85 37.49 44.69 -44.56
N ASN A 86 38.43 44.54 -43.62
CA ASN A 86 38.37 44.65 -42.15
C ASN A 86 37.03 45.03 -41.46
N GLN A 87 36.65 44.22 -40.46
CA GLN A 87 36.60 44.71 -39.07
C GLN A 87 36.79 43.55 -38.06
N SER A 88 37.27 43.87 -36.86
CA SER A 88 37.70 42.90 -35.83
C SER A 88 36.90 43.05 -34.54
N ASN A 89 37.05 42.06 -33.64
CA ASN A 89 36.47 41.93 -32.30
C ASN A 89 34.99 41.44 -32.32
N VAL A 90 34.54 40.57 -31.41
CA VAL A 90 35.16 40.03 -30.17
C VAL A 90 35.11 38.51 -30.17
N GLN A 91 36.19 37.83 -29.75
CA GLN A 91 36.12 36.42 -29.35
C GLN A 91 35.53 36.30 -27.94
N ASN A 92 34.49 35.47 -27.79
CA ASN A 92 34.14 34.87 -26.48
C ASN A 92 33.99 33.36 -26.69
N ASN A 93 34.99 32.60 -26.26
CA ASN A 93 34.95 31.14 -26.29
C ASN A 93 33.94 30.64 -25.25
N VAL A 94 32.73 30.25 -25.69
CA VAL A 94 31.90 29.34 -24.90
C VAL A 94 32.48 27.94 -25.09
N GLN A 95 33.44 27.59 -24.25
CA GLN A 95 34.07 26.27 -24.26
C GLN A 95 33.10 25.23 -23.66
N THR A 96 32.26 24.65 -24.50
CA THR A 96 31.40 23.52 -24.14
C THR A 96 32.25 22.30 -23.80
N THR A 97 32.52 22.09 -22.51
CA THR A 97 33.14 20.88 -21.99
C THR A 97 32.16 19.72 -22.13
N GLN A 98 32.26 18.97 -23.23
CA GLN A 98 31.60 17.68 -23.37
C GLN A 98 32.14 16.72 -22.31
N ALA A 99 31.33 16.40 -21.31
CA ALA A 99 31.66 15.44 -20.28
C ALA A 99 31.51 14.01 -20.84
N ASN A 100 32.46 13.57 -21.66
CA ASN A 100 32.51 12.20 -22.19
C ASN A 100 32.93 11.20 -21.08
N SER A 101 32.04 11.04 -20.09
CA SER A 101 32.19 10.10 -18.98
C SER A 101 31.40 8.86 -19.32
N GLN A 102 32.10 7.74 -19.52
CA GLN A 102 31.43 6.46 -19.79
C GLN A 102 30.84 5.88 -18.48
N ILE A 103 29.89 4.96 -18.64
CA ILE A 103 29.05 4.44 -17.56
C ILE A 103 29.81 3.34 -16.80
N ALA A 104 30.06 3.55 -15.50
CA ALA A 104 30.76 2.56 -14.67
C ALA A 104 29.81 1.46 -14.16
N SER A 105 28.64 1.83 -13.62
CA SER A 105 27.63 0.87 -13.16
C SER A 105 26.26 1.50 -12.88
N ASP A 106 25.21 0.70 -13.08
CA ASP A 106 23.90 0.89 -12.45
C ASP A 106 23.71 -0.15 -11.34
N LYS A 107 23.25 0.30 -10.17
CA LYS A 107 22.85 -0.56 -9.06
C LYS A 107 21.35 -0.42 -8.79
N PRO A 108 20.56 -1.50 -8.78
CA PRO A 108 19.15 -1.43 -8.43
C PRO A 108 18.98 -1.09 -6.94
N ILE A 109 17.98 -0.25 -6.67
CA ILE A 109 17.50 0.18 -5.35
C ILE A 109 15.97 0.27 -5.39
N ASP A 110 15.33 0.59 -4.26
CA ASP A 110 13.90 0.95 -4.23
C ASP A 110 13.67 1.89 -3.04
N GLY A 111 13.18 3.11 -3.30
CA GLY A 111 13.01 4.11 -2.24
C GLY A 111 12.71 5.51 -2.75
N VAL A 112 12.90 6.49 -1.86
CA VAL A 112 12.63 7.90 -2.10
C VAL A 112 13.92 8.72 -1.99
N TYR A 113 14.21 9.52 -3.01
CA TYR A 113 15.18 10.61 -2.97
C TYR A 113 14.46 11.92 -2.66
N THR A 114 14.94 12.67 -1.66
CA THR A 114 14.38 13.97 -1.25
C THR A 114 15.39 15.08 -1.47
N VAL A 115 15.00 16.14 -2.17
CA VAL A 115 15.88 17.30 -2.44
C VAL A 115 16.11 18.11 -1.15
N ASN A 116 17.37 18.24 -0.73
CA ASN A 116 17.73 18.89 0.55
C ASN A 116 17.71 20.43 0.48
N ASN A 117 17.84 20.99 -0.72
CA ASN A 117 18.15 22.41 -0.93
C ASN A 117 16.90 23.31 -0.81
N ASN A 118 17.11 24.59 -0.51
CA ASN A 118 16.07 25.64 -0.52
C ASN A 118 15.83 26.25 -1.92
N GLY A 119 16.64 25.86 -2.92
CA GLY A 119 16.47 26.21 -4.32
C GLY A 119 16.13 25.00 -5.20
N PHE A 120 16.01 25.23 -6.51
CA PHE A 120 15.95 24.13 -7.48
C PHE A 120 17.32 23.48 -7.65
N ILE A 121 17.36 22.18 -7.92
CA ILE A 121 18.59 21.42 -8.21
C ILE A 121 18.60 20.92 -9.67
N PRO A 122 19.77 20.89 -10.33
CA PRO A 122 19.88 20.45 -11.72
C PRO A 122 19.51 18.97 -11.89
N LEU A 123 19.09 18.63 -13.11
CA LEU A 123 18.96 17.26 -13.59
C LEU A 123 20.10 16.92 -14.56
N TYR A 124 20.42 15.64 -14.64
CA TYR A 124 21.50 15.10 -15.46
C TYR A 124 20.99 13.93 -16.32
N TYR A 125 21.59 13.75 -17.49
CA TYR A 125 21.39 12.56 -18.32
C TYR A 125 22.34 11.42 -17.91
N MET A 126 22.20 10.25 -18.52
CA MET A 126 22.95 9.02 -18.19
C MET A 126 24.47 9.09 -18.49
N ASP A 127 24.96 10.13 -19.17
CA ASP A 127 26.40 10.41 -19.37
C ASP A 127 26.94 11.46 -18.37
N GLY A 128 26.09 11.99 -17.49
CA GLY A 128 26.41 13.10 -16.59
C GLY A 128 26.35 14.49 -17.23
N SER A 129 25.88 14.62 -18.47
CA SER A 129 25.61 15.93 -19.07
C SER A 129 24.33 16.55 -18.49
N LEU A 130 24.25 17.89 -18.52
CA LEU A 130 23.25 18.69 -17.81
C LEU A 130 21.95 18.82 -18.61
N GLU A 131 20.81 18.45 -18.02
CA GLU A 131 19.49 18.89 -18.49
C GLU A 131 19.30 20.37 -18.11
N THR A 132 18.90 21.18 -19.08
CA THR A 132 18.86 22.65 -18.99
C THR A 132 17.44 23.22 -19.03
N ASN A 133 16.44 22.40 -19.37
CA ASN A 133 15.03 22.77 -19.49
C ASN A 133 14.22 22.42 -18.24
N ARG A 134 14.73 21.54 -17.37
CA ARG A 134 14.06 21.04 -16.16
C ARG A 134 15.01 20.95 -14.96
N ALA A 135 14.45 21.03 -13.77
CA ALA A 135 15.15 20.99 -12.48
C ALA A 135 14.18 20.50 -11.39
N LEU A 136 14.69 19.84 -10.34
CA LEU A 136 13.85 19.40 -9.22
C LEU A 136 13.67 20.52 -8.20
N ALA A 137 12.48 20.59 -7.59
CA ALA A 137 12.15 21.63 -6.61
C ALA A 137 12.70 21.33 -5.20
N ALA A 138 12.98 22.40 -4.46
CA ALA A 138 13.31 22.35 -3.03
C ALA A 138 12.33 21.46 -2.24
N ASN A 139 12.85 20.58 -1.37
CA ASN A 139 12.07 19.66 -0.53
C ASN A 139 11.11 18.71 -1.29
N SER A 140 11.25 18.56 -2.60
CA SER A 140 10.45 17.59 -3.36
C SER A 140 10.99 16.17 -3.20
N ALA A 141 10.07 15.20 -3.17
CA ALA A 141 10.35 13.79 -2.95
C ALA A 141 10.05 12.98 -4.21
N TRP A 142 10.99 12.15 -4.64
CA TRP A 142 10.98 11.42 -5.91
C TRP A 142 11.25 9.95 -5.68
N TYR A 143 10.48 9.09 -6.32
CA TYR A 143 10.79 7.67 -6.39
C TYR A 143 12.08 7.44 -7.17
N THR A 144 12.95 6.57 -6.67
CA THR A 144 14.18 6.17 -7.35
C THR A 144 14.38 4.65 -7.25
N ASP A 145 14.72 4.05 -8.40
CA ASP A 145 14.92 2.61 -8.59
C ASP A 145 16.38 2.25 -8.97
N THR A 146 17.19 3.25 -9.30
CA THR A 146 18.54 3.08 -9.82
C THR A 146 19.50 4.05 -9.15
N TYR A 147 20.58 3.52 -8.56
CA TYR A 147 21.78 4.27 -8.18
C TYR A 147 22.79 4.14 -9.31
N HIS A 148 22.98 5.22 -10.05
CA HIS A 148 23.86 5.31 -11.22
C HIS A 148 25.25 5.82 -10.83
N THR A 149 26.31 5.33 -11.46
CA THR A 149 27.69 5.79 -11.25
C THR A 149 28.47 5.84 -12.56
N LEU A 150 29.16 6.96 -12.79
CA LEU A 150 30.04 7.19 -13.95
C LEU A 150 31.50 6.84 -13.63
N ASP A 151 32.31 6.60 -14.66
CA ASP A 151 33.76 6.32 -14.53
C ASP A 151 34.55 7.41 -13.79
N ASN A 152 34.03 8.65 -13.78
CA ASN A 152 34.60 9.78 -13.08
C ASN A 152 34.33 9.78 -11.55
N GLY A 153 33.58 8.79 -11.04
CA GLY A 153 33.24 8.64 -9.62
C GLY A 153 32.00 9.41 -9.15
N ASN A 154 31.39 10.26 -10.00
CA ASN A 154 30.12 10.90 -9.66
C ASN A 154 28.98 9.88 -9.69
N SER A 155 28.05 10.01 -8.75
CA SER A 155 26.87 9.15 -8.62
C SER A 155 25.57 9.95 -8.62
N TYR A 156 24.49 9.32 -9.06
CA TYR A 156 23.18 9.93 -9.21
C TYR A 156 22.04 8.95 -8.91
N TYR A 157 20.87 9.48 -8.56
CA TYR A 157 19.62 8.74 -8.40
C TYR A 157 18.72 8.96 -9.63
N ARG A 158 18.18 7.90 -10.23
CA ARG A 158 17.21 8.04 -11.34
C ARG A 158 15.86 8.49 -10.82
N VAL A 159 15.31 9.58 -11.39
CA VAL A 159 14.05 10.20 -10.94
C VAL A 159 12.96 10.28 -12.01
N ALA A 160 13.31 10.12 -13.30
CA ALA A 160 12.39 9.92 -14.42
C ALA A 160 13.11 9.23 -15.59
N THR A 161 12.48 9.07 -16.76
CA THR A 161 13.13 8.44 -17.93
C THR A 161 14.34 9.25 -18.37
N ASN A 162 15.53 8.66 -18.29
CA ASN A 162 16.83 9.28 -18.61
C ASN A 162 17.18 10.53 -17.77
N GLU A 163 16.44 10.84 -16.70
CA GLU A 163 16.72 11.98 -15.81
C GLU A 163 17.19 11.52 -14.44
N TYR A 164 18.31 12.08 -14.00
CA TYR A 164 19.04 11.70 -12.81
C TYR A 164 19.36 12.93 -11.93
N ALA A 165 19.33 12.78 -10.61
CA ALA A 165 19.65 13.82 -9.63
C ALA A 165 20.90 13.45 -8.81
N SER A 166 21.76 14.42 -8.49
CA SER A 166 23.04 14.14 -7.82
C SER A 166 22.85 13.57 -6.40
N VAL A 167 23.71 12.61 -6.00
CA VAL A 167 23.73 12.11 -4.61
C VAL A 167 24.04 13.19 -3.57
N HIS A 168 24.61 14.33 -3.97
CA HIS A 168 24.98 15.41 -3.06
C HIS A 168 23.86 16.43 -2.78
N ASP A 169 22.89 16.54 -3.68
CA ASP A 169 21.81 17.55 -3.61
C ASP A 169 20.58 17.10 -2.81
N GLY A 170 20.56 15.85 -2.35
CA GLY A 170 19.42 15.23 -1.68
C GLY A 170 19.80 14.14 -0.68
N THR A 171 18.78 13.46 -0.15
CA THR A 171 18.91 12.32 0.76
C THR A 171 18.06 11.16 0.25
N PHE A 172 18.62 9.95 0.25
CA PHE A 172 17.91 8.73 -0.12
C PHE A 172 17.45 7.95 1.11
N LYS A 173 16.18 7.53 1.10
CA LYS A 173 15.59 6.58 2.05
C LYS A 173 15.03 5.39 1.30
N SER A 174 15.63 4.22 1.50
CA SER A 174 15.12 2.93 1.03
C SER A 174 13.70 2.67 1.55
N TYR A 175 12.83 2.09 0.71
CA TYR A 175 11.54 1.58 1.19
C TYR A 175 11.74 0.32 2.06
N VAL A 176 12.65 -0.57 1.66
CA VAL A 176 13.10 -1.70 2.51
C VAL A 176 13.87 -1.17 3.70
N GLN A 177 13.44 -1.53 4.91
CA GLN A 177 14.12 -1.23 6.17
C GLN A 177 14.26 -2.52 7.01
N PRO A 178 15.36 -2.69 7.79
CA PRO A 178 15.51 -3.83 8.68
C PRO A 178 14.39 -3.92 9.70
N TYR A 179 13.84 -5.12 9.91
CA TYR A 179 12.75 -5.35 10.86
C TYR A 179 12.89 -6.75 11.48
N SER A 180 12.31 -6.96 12.67
CA SER A 180 12.35 -8.25 13.34
C SER A 180 11.04 -8.55 14.08
N GLY A 181 10.71 -9.84 14.09
CA GLY A 181 9.50 -10.40 14.69
C GLY A 181 9.06 -11.67 13.96
N ASP A 182 7.88 -12.18 14.32
CA ASP A 182 7.25 -13.35 13.73
C ASP A 182 5.92 -12.95 13.08
N ALA A 183 5.87 -12.94 11.75
CA ALA A 183 4.65 -12.69 10.99
C ALA A 183 3.74 -13.93 11.03
N THR A 184 2.67 -13.86 11.81
CA THR A 184 1.66 -14.91 11.95
C THR A 184 0.47 -14.63 11.04
N VAL A 185 0.09 -15.59 10.20
CA VAL A 185 -1.08 -15.48 9.30
C VAL A 185 -2.38 -15.61 10.09
N VAL A 186 -3.26 -14.62 9.99
CA VAL A 186 -4.47 -14.44 10.82
C VAL A 186 -5.75 -14.23 9.98
N TYR A 187 -5.83 -14.89 8.82
CA TYR A 187 -7.05 -14.86 7.98
C TYR A 187 -8.09 -15.91 8.45
N GLN A 188 -8.90 -16.50 7.56
CA GLN A 188 -9.91 -17.48 7.93
C GLN A 188 -9.28 -18.86 8.23
N ALA A 189 -9.75 -19.50 9.31
CA ALA A 189 -9.28 -20.84 9.70
C ALA A 189 -9.56 -21.87 8.59
N GLY A 190 -8.54 -22.65 8.21
CA GLY A 190 -8.61 -23.58 7.08
C GLY A 190 -8.34 -22.94 5.70
N SER A 191 -8.03 -21.64 5.63
CA SER A 191 -7.66 -20.93 4.41
C SER A 191 -6.17 -20.58 4.37
N SER A 192 -5.63 -20.40 3.17
CA SER A 192 -4.30 -19.84 2.91
C SER A 192 -4.37 -18.35 2.55
N ILE A 193 -3.19 -17.73 2.45
CA ILE A 193 -2.98 -16.43 1.81
C ILE A 193 -1.84 -16.54 0.79
N HIS A 194 -1.84 -15.66 -0.22
CA HIS A 194 -0.75 -15.57 -1.18
C HIS A 194 0.51 -14.96 -0.55
N SER A 195 1.68 -15.49 -0.92
CA SER A 195 2.98 -14.84 -0.74
C SER A 195 3.50 -14.35 -2.09
N PHE A 196 4.27 -13.26 -2.07
CA PHE A 196 4.63 -12.50 -3.25
C PHE A 196 6.14 -12.37 -3.39
N LYS A 197 6.60 -12.23 -4.63
CA LYS A 197 7.93 -11.76 -4.98
C LYS A 197 7.90 -10.25 -5.16
N GLY A 198 8.83 -9.52 -4.55
CA GLY A 198 8.68 -8.08 -4.37
C GLY A 198 7.43 -7.71 -3.56
N TYR A 199 7.12 -6.41 -3.50
CA TYR A 199 6.10 -5.86 -2.61
C TYR A 199 5.41 -4.62 -3.21
N GLY A 200 4.31 -4.19 -2.59
CA GLY A 200 3.51 -3.06 -3.04
C GLY A 200 3.00 -3.26 -4.47
N ASN A 201 3.11 -2.22 -5.31
CA ASN A 201 2.68 -2.28 -6.72
C ASN A 201 3.60 -3.17 -7.60
N ARG A 202 4.73 -3.65 -7.07
CA ARG A 202 5.69 -4.54 -7.75
C ARG A 202 5.53 -6.01 -7.32
N ALA A 203 4.56 -6.32 -6.45
CA ALA A 203 4.31 -7.66 -5.93
C ALA A 203 3.80 -8.62 -7.01
N VAL A 204 4.51 -9.72 -7.25
CA VAL A 204 4.12 -10.78 -8.20
C VAL A 204 3.80 -12.07 -7.43
N TYR A 205 2.64 -12.64 -7.68
CA TYR A 205 2.28 -13.97 -7.14
C TYR A 205 2.90 -15.07 -7.99
N GLU A 206 3.88 -15.79 -7.45
CA GLU A 206 4.56 -16.92 -8.13
C GLU A 206 3.98 -18.29 -7.72
N GLY A 207 2.71 -18.35 -7.28
CA GLY A 207 2.02 -19.61 -6.96
C GLY A 207 2.26 -20.16 -5.55
N ASN A 208 2.85 -19.38 -4.64
CA ASN A 208 3.22 -19.82 -3.29
C ASN A 208 2.25 -19.30 -2.22
N ASP A 209 1.64 -20.21 -1.46
CA ASP A 209 0.60 -19.94 -0.47
C ASP A 209 1.02 -20.31 0.95
N LEU A 210 0.55 -19.54 1.94
CA LEU A 210 0.83 -19.73 3.37
C LEU A 210 -0.47 -20.01 4.14
N SER A 211 -0.54 -21.14 4.83
CA SER A 211 -1.73 -21.52 5.63
C SER A 211 -1.93 -20.60 6.83
N THR A 212 -3.20 -20.27 7.14
CA THR A 212 -3.57 -19.53 8.35
C THR A 212 -3.08 -20.24 9.61
N GLY A 213 -2.50 -19.50 10.55
CA GLY A 213 -1.84 -20.00 11.75
C GLY A 213 -0.33 -20.30 11.58
N THR A 214 0.20 -20.35 10.35
CA THR A 214 1.66 -20.40 10.15
C THR A 214 2.31 -19.09 10.62
N SER A 215 3.57 -19.18 11.07
CA SER A 215 4.34 -18.03 11.58
C SER A 215 5.75 -18.05 11.01
N TRP A 216 6.22 -16.89 10.52
CA TRP A 216 7.43 -16.76 9.73
C TRP A 216 8.34 -15.65 10.25
N LYS A 217 9.65 -15.88 10.30
CA LYS A 217 10.61 -14.85 10.75
C LYS A 217 10.68 -13.71 9.74
N VAL A 218 10.45 -12.49 10.22
CA VAL A 218 10.61 -11.27 9.42
C VAL A 218 12.07 -10.82 9.48
N ILE A 219 12.62 -10.42 8.31
CA ILE A 219 13.98 -9.88 8.17
C ILE A 219 14.01 -8.39 7.77
N ASN A 220 13.00 -7.94 7.03
CA ASN A 220 12.82 -6.54 6.62
C ASN A 220 11.33 -6.21 6.55
N HIS A 221 11.00 -4.92 6.54
CA HIS A 221 9.68 -4.41 6.18
C HIS A 221 9.77 -3.32 5.11
N ALA A 222 8.66 -3.01 4.46
CA ALA A 222 8.53 -1.90 3.52
C ALA A 222 7.13 -1.28 3.59
N ASN A 223 7.05 0.02 3.86
CA ASN A 223 5.81 0.78 3.86
C ASN A 223 5.57 1.45 2.49
N ILE A 224 4.55 0.98 1.76
CA ILE A 224 4.15 1.53 0.46
C ILE A 224 2.73 2.07 0.56
N GLY A 225 2.58 3.38 0.40
CA GLY A 225 1.26 4.05 0.42
C GLY A 225 0.53 3.95 1.76
N GLY A 226 1.24 3.80 2.87
CA GLY A 226 0.67 3.56 4.19
C GLY A 226 0.41 2.08 4.51
N LYS A 227 0.61 1.15 3.56
CA LYS A 227 0.53 -0.29 3.80
C LYS A 227 1.90 -0.91 4.02
N GLU A 228 2.04 -1.59 5.15
CA GLU A 228 3.22 -2.39 5.48
C GLU A 228 3.26 -3.71 4.69
N TRP A 229 4.46 -4.12 4.30
CA TRP A 229 4.80 -5.42 3.72
C TRP A 229 5.98 -6.00 4.49
N TYR A 230 5.94 -7.30 4.78
CA TYR A 230 6.97 -7.98 5.58
C TYR A 230 7.71 -9.03 4.76
N GLN A 231 9.04 -8.95 4.75
CA GLN A 231 9.90 -9.92 4.09
C GLN A 231 10.13 -11.11 5.02
N ILE A 232 9.70 -12.29 4.57
CA ILE A 232 9.77 -13.57 5.30
C ILE A 232 10.73 -14.59 4.67
N GLY A 233 11.34 -14.24 3.53
CA GLY A 233 12.27 -15.10 2.79
C GLY A 233 13.05 -14.32 1.73
N SER A 234 13.86 -15.03 0.93
CA SER A 234 14.64 -14.43 -0.16
C SER A 234 13.71 -13.81 -1.20
N ASP A 235 13.63 -12.47 -1.21
CA ASP A 235 12.62 -11.67 -1.90
C ASP A 235 11.17 -12.19 -1.76
N THR A 236 10.83 -12.85 -0.64
CA THR A 236 9.49 -13.38 -0.37
C THR A 236 8.77 -12.50 0.64
N TRP A 237 7.62 -11.95 0.28
CA TRP A 237 6.90 -10.92 1.02
C TRP A 237 5.44 -11.29 1.28
N VAL A 238 4.89 -10.75 2.36
CA VAL A 238 3.45 -10.80 2.69
C VAL A 238 2.92 -9.40 3.02
N PRO A 239 1.72 -9.02 2.56
CA PRO A 239 1.09 -7.76 2.93
C PRO A 239 0.55 -7.81 4.37
N GLN A 240 0.57 -6.69 5.08
CA GLN A 240 0.03 -6.59 6.45
C GLN A 240 -1.44 -6.95 6.60
N ASP A 241 -2.19 -6.94 5.49
CA ASP A 241 -3.63 -7.13 5.43
C ASP A 241 -4.09 -8.50 5.97
N TYR A 242 -3.18 -9.47 6.09
CA TYR A 242 -3.49 -10.83 6.56
C TYR A 242 -2.57 -11.35 7.69
N VAL A 243 -1.65 -10.53 8.20
CA VAL A 243 -0.70 -10.93 9.26
C VAL A 243 -0.76 -10.02 10.49
N VAL A 244 -0.22 -10.54 11.59
CA VAL A 244 0.24 -9.74 12.74
C VAL A 244 1.67 -10.11 13.08
N ILE A 245 2.42 -9.17 13.64
CA ILE A 245 3.77 -9.45 14.14
C ILE A 245 3.71 -9.80 15.64
N ASN A 246 4.03 -11.05 15.97
CA ASN A 246 4.36 -11.45 17.34
C ASN A 246 5.86 -11.19 17.61
N ASN A 247 6.28 -10.94 18.85
CA ASN A 247 7.68 -10.68 19.21
C ASN A 247 8.33 -9.49 18.47
N GLY A 248 7.52 -8.52 18.03
CA GLY A 248 7.97 -7.30 17.36
C GLY A 248 8.41 -6.22 18.34
N ASN A 249 9.12 -5.20 17.83
CA ASN A 249 9.44 -4.00 18.60
C ASN A 249 8.21 -3.08 18.64
N TYR A 250 7.68 -2.82 19.84
CA TYR A 250 6.50 -1.98 20.05
C TYR A 250 6.77 -0.81 20.98
N GLU A 251 6.17 0.33 20.69
CA GLU A 251 6.21 1.49 21.56
C GLU A 251 5.59 1.20 22.93
N ASN A 252 6.07 1.90 23.96
CA ASN A 252 5.59 1.73 25.34
C ASN A 252 4.13 2.15 25.52
N ALA A 253 3.59 2.97 24.63
CA ALA A 253 2.17 3.32 24.56
C ALA A 253 1.79 3.70 23.12
N ALA A 254 0.57 3.37 22.72
CA ALA A 254 -0.01 3.78 21.45
C ALA A 254 -1.54 3.87 21.57
N TRP A 255 -2.18 4.79 20.84
CA TRP A 255 -3.62 5.03 20.92
C TRP A 255 -4.21 5.54 19.59
N ILE A 256 -5.43 5.12 19.33
CA ILE A 256 -6.24 5.51 18.17
C ILE A 256 -7.27 6.53 18.63
N SER A 257 -7.29 7.69 17.98
CA SER A 257 -8.27 8.75 18.23
C SER A 257 -9.41 8.70 17.22
N GLY A 258 -10.64 9.00 17.64
CA GLY A 258 -11.80 9.08 16.74
C GLY A 258 -12.56 7.78 16.51
N VAL A 259 -12.19 6.67 17.15
CA VAL A 259 -13.03 5.45 17.17
C VAL A 259 -14.37 5.80 17.85
N PRO A 260 -15.52 5.67 17.15
CA PRO A 260 -16.80 6.11 17.70
C PRO A 260 -17.21 5.24 18.89
N LEU A 261 -18.02 5.83 19.77
CA LEU A 261 -18.56 5.18 20.96
C LEU A 261 -20.08 5.01 20.79
N ILE A 262 -20.51 3.77 20.63
CA ILE A 262 -21.91 3.39 20.36
C ILE A 262 -22.39 2.50 21.51
N ALA A 263 -23.40 2.96 22.25
CA ALA A 263 -24.09 2.11 23.23
C ALA A 263 -24.96 1.07 22.51
N GLN A 264 -24.97 -0.18 22.97
CA GLN A 264 -25.78 -1.25 22.35
C GLN A 264 -27.28 -1.07 22.64
N ARG A 265 -27.63 -0.57 23.84
CA ARG A 265 -28.99 -0.36 24.33
C ARG A 265 -29.57 0.99 23.84
N PRO A 266 -30.90 1.17 23.78
CA PRO A 266 -31.96 0.20 24.14
C PRO A 266 -32.18 -0.94 23.14
N GLU A 267 -31.73 -0.81 21.89
CA GLU A 267 -32.19 -1.63 20.76
C GLU A 267 -31.54 -3.02 20.67
N LEU A 268 -30.32 -3.18 21.19
CA LEU A 268 -29.57 -4.44 21.18
C LEU A 268 -29.15 -4.86 22.61
N PRO A 269 -30.08 -5.20 23.53
CA PRO A 269 -29.78 -5.70 24.87
C PRO A 269 -28.69 -6.79 24.93
N ASN A 270 -28.60 -7.66 23.92
CA ASN A 270 -27.61 -8.76 23.84
C ASN A 270 -26.62 -8.63 22.66
N GLY A 271 -26.64 -7.53 21.90
CA GLY A 271 -25.79 -7.33 20.72
C GLY A 271 -24.46 -6.61 20.97
N CYS A 272 -23.71 -7.02 22.00
CA CYS A 272 -22.45 -6.35 22.35
C CYS A 272 -21.39 -6.49 21.24
N GLU A 273 -21.23 -7.69 20.69
CA GLU A 273 -20.25 -8.05 19.66
C GLU A 273 -20.47 -7.22 18.40
N ILE A 274 -21.73 -7.18 17.92
CA ILE A 274 -22.05 -6.52 16.67
C ILE A 274 -22.06 -4.99 16.81
N THR A 275 -22.33 -4.46 18.00
CA THR A 275 -22.14 -3.03 18.29
C THR A 275 -20.65 -2.67 18.32
N ALA A 276 -19.81 -3.53 18.90
CA ALA A 276 -18.35 -3.36 18.89
C ALA A 276 -17.75 -3.44 17.47
N VAL A 277 -18.19 -4.40 16.66
CA VAL A 277 -17.83 -4.49 15.24
C VAL A 277 -18.33 -3.28 14.46
N THR A 278 -19.51 -2.73 14.77
CA THR A 278 -19.99 -1.48 14.15
C THR A 278 -19.07 -0.30 14.46
N MET A 279 -18.60 -0.15 15.70
CA MET A 279 -17.64 0.89 16.07
C MET A 279 -16.31 0.75 15.31
N MET A 280 -15.80 -0.47 15.15
CA MET A 280 -14.60 -0.78 14.37
C MET A 280 -14.80 -0.47 12.87
N LEU A 281 -15.92 -0.87 12.28
CA LEU A 281 -16.22 -0.64 10.86
C LEU A 281 -16.47 0.82 10.53
N GLN A 282 -17.16 1.58 11.39
CA GLN A 282 -17.31 3.03 11.21
C GLN A 282 -15.95 3.74 11.25
N TYR A 283 -15.04 3.33 12.13
CA TYR A 283 -13.68 3.86 12.15
C TYR A 283 -12.88 3.47 10.90
N ALA A 284 -13.10 2.28 10.34
CA ALA A 284 -12.56 1.87 9.04
C ALA A 284 -13.14 2.66 7.83
N GLY A 285 -14.09 3.58 8.07
CA GLY A 285 -14.73 4.41 7.05
C GLY A 285 -16.03 3.84 6.48
N ALA A 286 -16.53 2.71 6.99
CA ALA A 286 -17.78 2.11 6.52
C ALA A 286 -19.01 2.88 7.04
N ASN A 287 -19.85 3.35 6.12
CA ASN A 287 -21.12 4.00 6.45
C ASN A 287 -22.19 2.94 6.82
N VAL A 288 -22.13 2.43 8.06
CA VAL A 288 -23.01 1.37 8.59
C VAL A 288 -23.56 1.71 9.98
N ASP A 289 -24.74 1.19 10.33
CA ASP A 289 -25.34 1.33 11.66
C ASP A 289 -25.46 -0.02 12.42
N LYS A 290 -25.57 0.02 13.75
CA LYS A 290 -25.59 -1.19 14.60
C LYS A 290 -26.77 -2.12 14.33
N MET A 291 -27.91 -1.58 13.91
CA MET A 291 -29.11 -2.34 13.57
C MET A 291 -28.99 -2.95 12.17
N GLN A 292 -28.33 -2.27 11.23
CA GLN A 292 -27.93 -2.86 9.95
C GLN A 292 -26.98 -4.05 10.17
N MET A 293 -25.90 -3.86 10.93
CA MET A 293 -24.94 -4.92 11.21
C MET A 293 -25.58 -6.09 11.99
N ALA A 294 -26.49 -5.81 12.94
CA ALA A 294 -27.26 -6.84 13.64
C ALA A 294 -28.23 -7.63 12.73
N ARG A 295 -28.69 -7.05 11.63
CA ARG A 295 -29.49 -7.75 10.60
C ARG A 295 -28.63 -8.54 9.61
N GLU A 296 -27.44 -8.04 9.28
CA GLU A 296 -26.55 -8.66 8.29
C GLU A 296 -25.63 -9.75 8.86
N MET A 297 -25.35 -9.77 10.17
CA MET A 297 -24.53 -10.84 10.76
C MET A 297 -25.19 -12.22 10.62
N PRO A 298 -24.43 -13.27 10.24
CA PRO A 298 -24.97 -14.61 10.05
C PRO A 298 -25.51 -15.17 11.37
N ARG A 299 -26.48 -16.10 11.30
CA ARG A 299 -27.14 -16.72 12.46
C ARG A 299 -26.93 -18.23 12.44
N SER A 300 -26.74 -18.82 13.62
CA SER A 300 -26.39 -20.23 13.80
C SER A 300 -26.70 -20.68 15.22
N SER A 301 -26.77 -21.99 15.46
CA SER A 301 -26.70 -22.58 16.80
C SER A 301 -25.26 -22.73 17.32
N ASP A 302 -24.27 -22.72 16.42
CA ASP A 302 -22.84 -22.70 16.74
C ASP A 302 -22.27 -21.27 16.52
N PRO A 303 -21.71 -20.63 17.55
CA PRO A 303 -21.24 -19.24 17.51
C PRO A 303 -20.04 -19.02 16.56
N ASN A 304 -19.34 -20.08 16.13
CA ASN A 304 -18.28 -19.98 15.12
C ASN A 304 -18.82 -19.82 13.70
N TYR A 305 -20.11 -20.05 13.47
CA TYR A 305 -20.77 -19.91 12.16
C TYR A 305 -21.85 -18.82 12.12
N GLY A 306 -22.32 -18.31 13.28
CA GLY A 306 -23.26 -17.19 13.35
C GLY A 306 -23.76 -16.91 14.77
N TYR A 307 -24.43 -15.76 14.95
CA TYR A 307 -24.98 -15.34 16.23
C TYR A 307 -26.14 -16.25 16.67
N ILE A 308 -26.09 -16.70 17.93
CA ILE A 308 -27.10 -17.57 18.54
C ILE A 308 -28.27 -16.73 19.05
N GLY A 309 -29.49 -17.04 18.61
CA GLY A 309 -30.70 -16.31 18.99
C GLY A 309 -30.78 -14.93 18.35
N GLN A 310 -31.33 -13.95 19.08
CA GLN A 310 -31.56 -12.58 18.61
C GLN A 310 -30.92 -11.54 19.55
N PRO A 311 -30.14 -10.57 19.03
CA PRO A 311 -29.47 -9.57 19.87
C PRO A 311 -30.42 -8.51 20.48
N TRP A 312 -31.67 -8.46 19.99
CA TRP A 312 -32.71 -7.52 20.41
C TRP A 312 -33.73 -8.10 21.39
N ASP A 313 -33.67 -9.40 21.71
CA ASP A 313 -34.56 -10.04 22.70
C ASP A 313 -33.80 -11.04 23.60
N GLY A 314 -34.53 -11.67 24.51
CA GLY A 314 -33.98 -12.57 25.53
C GLY A 314 -33.41 -13.91 25.02
N THR A 315 -33.40 -14.17 23.71
CA THR A 315 -32.81 -15.38 23.13
C THR A 315 -31.33 -15.24 22.75
N GLY A 316 -30.81 -14.01 22.64
CA GLY A 316 -29.44 -13.74 22.20
C GLY A 316 -28.37 -14.23 23.17
N ILE A 317 -27.30 -14.84 22.65
CA ILE A 317 -26.18 -15.33 23.46
C ILE A 317 -24.84 -14.71 23.03
N THR A 318 -24.32 -15.06 21.85
CA THR A 318 -23.03 -14.55 21.33
C THR A 318 -22.81 -14.92 19.85
N ILE A 319 -21.77 -14.34 19.25
CA ILE A 319 -21.14 -14.71 17.97
C ILE A 319 -19.61 -14.63 18.13
N PHE A 320 -18.83 -15.48 17.47
CA PHE A 320 -17.36 -15.47 17.54
C PHE A 320 -16.70 -14.97 16.23
N PRO A 321 -15.43 -14.51 16.29
CA PRO A 321 -14.70 -13.98 15.12
C PRO A 321 -14.82 -14.76 13.79
N PRO A 322 -14.76 -16.11 13.74
CA PRO A 322 -14.80 -16.83 12.47
C PRO A 322 -16.08 -16.58 11.65
N ALA A 323 -17.21 -16.35 12.33
CA ALA A 323 -18.49 -16.04 11.68
C ALA A 323 -18.55 -14.59 11.15
N LEU A 324 -17.78 -13.68 11.76
CA LEU A 324 -17.79 -12.25 11.44
C LEU A 324 -16.83 -11.88 10.29
N MET A 325 -15.83 -12.72 9.99
CA MET A 325 -14.78 -12.44 8.99
C MET A 325 -15.32 -11.83 7.68
N ARG A 326 -16.27 -12.51 7.03
CA ARG A 326 -16.85 -12.07 5.75
C ARG A 326 -17.69 -10.80 5.85
N LEU A 327 -18.27 -10.52 7.02
CA LEU A 327 -19.00 -9.27 7.27
C LEU A 327 -18.02 -8.10 7.45
N VAL A 328 -16.91 -8.33 8.17
CA VAL A 328 -15.86 -7.33 8.34
C VAL A 328 -15.18 -7.04 7.00
N GLU A 329 -14.78 -8.07 6.27
CA GLU A 329 -14.13 -7.97 4.96
C GLU A 329 -15.01 -7.26 3.92
N LYS A 330 -16.32 -7.52 3.91
CA LYS A 330 -17.28 -6.80 3.06
C LYS A 330 -17.27 -5.27 3.27
N TYR A 331 -16.99 -4.79 4.48
CA TYR A 331 -17.11 -3.38 4.84
C TYR A 331 -15.79 -2.65 5.07
N ALA A 332 -14.71 -3.37 5.42
CA ALA A 332 -13.36 -2.81 5.59
C ALA A 332 -12.40 -3.19 4.44
N GLY A 333 -12.79 -4.09 3.53
CA GLY A 333 -11.97 -4.62 2.45
C GLY A 333 -11.01 -5.75 2.87
N THR A 334 -10.74 -5.90 4.16
CA THR A 334 -9.90 -6.94 4.78
C THR A 334 -10.51 -7.41 6.11
N ALA A 335 -10.09 -8.57 6.62
CA ALA A 335 -10.49 -9.08 7.93
C ALA A 335 -9.40 -9.95 8.55
N LYS A 336 -9.20 -9.83 9.87
CA LYS A 336 -8.16 -10.54 10.63
C LYS A 336 -8.75 -11.21 11.87
N ASN A 337 -8.72 -12.54 11.90
CA ASN A 337 -9.11 -13.35 13.06
C ASN A 337 -7.93 -13.47 14.02
N LEU A 338 -7.93 -12.65 15.07
CA LEU A 338 -6.85 -12.60 16.06
C LEU A 338 -7.07 -13.59 17.22
N THR A 339 -8.03 -14.52 17.08
CA THR A 339 -8.33 -15.52 18.11
C THR A 339 -7.10 -16.38 18.45
N GLY A 340 -6.77 -16.44 19.74
CA GLY A 340 -5.67 -17.25 20.26
C GLY A 340 -4.29 -16.59 20.19
N GLN A 341 -4.17 -15.42 19.54
CA GLN A 341 -2.91 -14.65 19.51
C GLN A 341 -2.51 -14.14 20.90
N ASN A 342 -1.30 -13.58 21.03
CA ASN A 342 -0.87 -12.94 22.28
C ASN A 342 -1.19 -11.42 22.27
N PHE A 343 -0.78 -10.69 23.31
CA PHE A 343 -1.08 -9.25 23.43
C PHE A 343 -0.34 -8.37 22.40
N ASP A 344 0.78 -8.82 21.83
CA ASP A 344 1.48 -8.12 20.74
C ASP A 344 0.62 -8.03 19.48
N ALA A 345 -0.25 -9.00 19.20
CA ALA A 345 -1.19 -8.91 18.09
C ALA A 345 -2.22 -7.77 18.28
N ILE A 346 -2.51 -7.38 19.53
CA ILE A 346 -3.32 -6.17 19.82
C ILE A 346 -2.45 -4.92 19.66
N LYS A 347 -1.24 -4.89 20.24
CA LYS A 347 -0.30 -3.76 20.05
C LYS A 347 -0.05 -3.47 18.57
N TYR A 348 0.15 -4.51 17.76
CA TYR A 348 0.38 -4.44 16.33
C TYR A 348 -0.71 -3.63 15.63
N GLN A 349 -1.97 -4.04 15.81
CA GLN A 349 -3.13 -3.38 15.22
C GLN A 349 -3.22 -1.92 15.67
N ILE A 350 -3.05 -1.65 16.98
CA ILE A 350 -3.06 -0.28 17.52
C ILE A 350 -1.97 0.59 16.90
N ASN A 351 -0.75 0.07 16.69
CA ASN A 351 0.36 0.83 16.09
C ASN A 351 0.18 1.09 14.59
N ILE A 352 -0.47 0.19 13.84
CA ILE A 352 -0.88 0.46 12.44
C ILE A 352 -2.18 1.28 12.34
N GLY A 353 -2.77 1.66 13.48
CA GLY A 353 -3.97 2.51 13.55
C GLY A 353 -5.32 1.79 13.44
N HIS A 354 -5.36 0.47 13.61
CA HIS A 354 -6.55 -0.38 13.49
C HIS A 354 -7.09 -0.81 14.88
N PRO A 355 -8.34 -0.46 15.26
CA PRO A 355 -8.92 -0.84 16.56
C PRO A 355 -9.38 -2.30 16.57
N VAL A 356 -9.27 -2.97 17.73
CA VAL A 356 -9.49 -4.42 17.85
C VAL A 356 -10.70 -4.75 18.71
N VAL A 357 -11.66 -5.50 18.17
CA VAL A 357 -12.79 -6.03 18.96
C VAL A 357 -12.35 -7.29 19.70
N THR A 358 -12.57 -7.36 21.01
CA THR A 358 -12.14 -8.47 21.88
C THR A 358 -13.27 -8.98 22.78
N TRP A 359 -13.35 -10.31 22.95
CA TRP A 359 -14.34 -10.98 23.79
C TRP A 359 -13.75 -11.23 25.17
N ASN A 360 -14.47 -10.86 26.23
CA ASN A 360 -14.01 -10.87 27.60
C ASN A 360 -15.11 -11.38 28.53
N THR A 361 -14.75 -12.05 29.62
CA THR A 361 -15.69 -12.29 30.74
C THR A 361 -15.68 -11.07 31.67
N LEU A 362 -16.77 -10.29 31.69
CA LEU A 362 -16.88 -9.01 32.38
C LEU A 362 -18.30 -8.77 32.91
N TYR A 363 -18.43 -7.98 33.99
CA TYR A 363 -19.70 -7.61 34.62
C TYR A 363 -20.60 -8.79 35.06
N GLY A 364 -20.05 -10.00 35.15
CA GLY A 364 -20.79 -11.25 35.39
C GLY A 364 -21.29 -11.95 34.12
N PHE A 365 -21.11 -11.34 32.94
CA PHE A 365 -21.40 -11.96 31.65
C PHE A 365 -20.26 -12.89 31.23
N PRO A 366 -20.54 -14.10 30.71
CA PRO A 366 -19.51 -14.97 30.15
C PRO A 366 -18.89 -14.33 28.90
N TYR A 367 -19.73 -13.73 28.04
CA TYR A 367 -19.35 -13.05 26.81
C TYR A 367 -19.66 -11.56 26.94
N HIS A 368 -18.65 -10.71 26.73
CA HIS A 368 -18.80 -9.27 26.56
C HIS A 368 -17.77 -8.73 25.56
N ALA A 369 -18.16 -7.81 24.69
CA ALA A 369 -17.31 -7.30 23.63
C ALA A 369 -16.82 -5.86 23.90
N LEU A 370 -15.50 -5.69 23.85
CA LEU A 370 -14.82 -4.40 23.99
C LEU A 370 -14.10 -4.04 22.69
N VAL A 371 -14.06 -2.75 22.32
CA VAL A 371 -13.22 -2.25 21.23
C VAL A 371 -11.96 -1.66 21.84
N VAL A 372 -10.83 -2.35 21.75
CA VAL A 372 -9.54 -1.83 22.19
C VAL A 372 -9.11 -0.71 21.24
N THR A 373 -8.82 0.45 21.82
CA THR A 373 -8.42 1.67 21.10
C THR A 373 -7.02 2.14 21.47
N GLY A 374 -6.39 1.58 22.52
CA GLY A 374 -5.02 1.91 22.88
C GLY A 374 -4.45 1.06 24.01
N TYR A 375 -3.16 1.25 24.28
CA TYR A 375 -2.47 0.67 25.43
C TYR A 375 -1.37 1.61 25.95
N ASP A 376 -0.97 1.42 27.20
CA ASP A 376 0.29 1.93 27.75
C ASP A 376 1.06 0.77 28.42
N SER A 377 2.17 1.06 29.10
CA SER A 377 3.00 0.03 29.75
C SER A 377 2.31 -0.75 30.89
N ASN A 378 1.13 -0.30 31.33
CA ASN A 378 0.37 -0.85 32.45
C ASN A 378 -1.09 -1.19 32.07
N LYS A 379 -1.69 -0.54 31.07
CA LYS A 379 -3.14 -0.56 30.81
C LYS A 379 -3.53 -0.81 29.36
N VAL A 380 -4.78 -1.25 29.19
CA VAL A 380 -5.52 -1.30 27.93
C VAL A 380 -6.65 -0.28 28.00
N TYR A 381 -6.82 0.51 26.94
CA TYR A 381 -7.88 1.51 26.74
C TYR A 381 -8.89 1.00 25.71
N TYR A 382 -10.18 1.17 25.98
CA TYR A 382 -11.23 0.57 25.15
C TYR A 382 -12.55 1.34 25.19
N ASN A 383 -13.33 1.27 24.11
CA ASN A 383 -14.75 1.66 24.09
C ASN A 383 -15.61 0.46 24.52
N ASP A 384 -16.55 0.70 25.44
CA ASP A 384 -17.51 -0.28 25.93
C ASP A 384 -18.95 0.10 25.56
N CYS A 385 -19.61 -0.77 24.78
CA CYS A 385 -20.99 -0.58 24.36
C CYS A 385 -22.05 -0.90 25.43
N TRP A 386 -21.68 -1.57 26.53
CA TRP A 386 -22.58 -1.87 27.64
C TRP A 386 -22.71 -0.70 28.61
N THR A 387 -21.59 -0.14 29.09
CA THR A 387 -21.60 1.08 29.91
C THR A 387 -21.79 2.36 29.09
N GLY A 388 -21.51 2.33 27.79
CA GLY A 388 -21.56 3.51 26.92
C GLY A 388 -20.44 4.50 27.24
N GLN A 389 -19.24 3.99 27.58
CA GLN A 389 -18.09 4.79 28.01
C GLN A 389 -16.79 4.31 27.35
N THR A 390 -15.83 5.23 27.20
CA THR A 390 -14.42 4.86 26.98
C THR A 390 -13.78 4.64 28.34
N LEU A 391 -13.20 3.46 28.54
CA LEU A 391 -12.70 2.95 29.82
C LEU A 391 -11.26 2.42 29.69
N GLN A 392 -10.68 2.04 30.82
CA GLN A 392 -9.33 1.49 30.93
C GLN A 392 -9.30 0.37 31.97
N MET A 393 -8.43 -0.63 31.80
CA MET A 393 -8.11 -1.62 32.84
C MET A 393 -6.63 -2.03 32.76
N GLY A 394 -6.08 -2.63 33.82
CA GLY A 394 -4.69 -3.09 33.82
C GLY A 394 -4.48 -4.24 32.82
N ILE A 395 -3.31 -4.31 32.16
CA ILE A 395 -3.01 -5.34 31.15
C ILE A 395 -3.20 -6.75 31.68
N THR A 396 -2.75 -7.06 32.90
CA THR A 396 -2.96 -8.37 33.52
C THR A 396 -4.45 -8.70 33.73
N GLN A 397 -5.26 -7.70 34.09
CA GLN A 397 -6.71 -7.86 34.25
C GLN A 397 -7.39 -8.11 32.89
N PHE A 398 -7.02 -7.34 31.87
CA PHE A 398 -7.49 -7.54 30.49
C PHE A 398 -7.13 -8.93 29.98
N ILE A 399 -5.85 -9.31 30.05
CA ILE A 399 -5.37 -10.63 29.59
C ILE A 399 -6.08 -11.76 30.34
N ASN A 400 -6.35 -11.63 31.64
CA ASN A 400 -7.11 -12.63 32.40
C ASN A 400 -8.56 -12.76 31.89
N ASN A 401 -9.26 -11.65 31.68
CA ASN A 401 -10.63 -11.65 31.16
C ASN A 401 -10.73 -12.12 29.69
N TRP A 402 -9.68 -11.89 28.90
CA TRP A 402 -9.55 -12.32 27.50
C TRP A 402 -9.16 -13.81 27.39
N ASN A 403 -8.33 -14.31 28.32
CA ASN A 403 -7.94 -15.72 28.41
C ASN A 403 -9.17 -16.64 28.62
N THR A 404 -10.15 -16.25 29.46
CA THR A 404 -11.38 -17.06 29.67
C THR A 404 -12.19 -17.22 28.37
N GLN A 405 -12.00 -16.32 27.41
CA GLN A 405 -12.65 -16.32 26.11
C GLN A 405 -11.73 -16.79 24.98
N ASN A 406 -10.78 -17.68 25.27
CA ASN A 406 -9.83 -18.26 24.31
C ASN A 406 -9.04 -17.19 23.52
N ARG A 407 -8.89 -15.99 24.09
CA ARG A 407 -8.33 -14.80 23.42
C ARG A 407 -9.00 -14.48 22.08
N ARG A 408 -10.33 -14.65 21.98
CA ARG A 408 -11.09 -14.26 20.79
C ARG A 408 -10.97 -12.77 20.53
N ALA A 409 -10.59 -12.43 19.31
CA ALA A 409 -10.48 -11.05 18.84
C ALA A 409 -10.62 -10.99 17.31
N ILE A 410 -11.07 -9.84 16.78
CA ILE A 410 -11.15 -9.55 15.35
C ILE A 410 -10.70 -8.12 15.07
N SER A 411 -10.04 -7.93 13.93
CA SER A 411 -9.67 -6.64 13.34
C SER A 411 -9.85 -6.72 11.82
N TYR A 412 -9.36 -5.72 11.09
CA TYR A 412 -9.25 -5.69 9.62
C TYR A 412 -7.80 -5.42 9.20
#